data_AF-X1NKS7-F1
#
_entry.id   AF-X1NKS7-F1
#
_cell.length_a   1.000
_cell.length_b   1.000
_cell.length_c   1.000
_cell.angle_alpha   90.00
_cell.angle_beta   90.00
_cell.angle_gamma   90.00
#
_symmetry.space_group_name_H-M   'P 1'
#
loop_
_entity.id
_entity.type
_entity.pdbx_description
1 polymer ?
#
loop_
_entity_poly.entity_id
_entity_poly.type
_entity_poly.pdbx_seq_one_letter_code
_entity_poly.pdbx_strand_id
1 'polypeptide(L)'
;MVKLNWNGKNESKKEFLKNHISFPFQIIETHQTSRKKSNNLKLMEKRENLLIWGDNKLIMSSLLADYAGKIRLIYIDPPFATGGDFNFKILIGENNNSIDELAYNDKWKKGLDYYLNFIYNRLILMKELLAKNGSIYIHIDWHIK
;
A
#
# COMPACT_ATOMS: atom_id res chain seq x y z
N MET A 1 14.25 3.40 -27.34
CA MET A 1 13.44 3.23 -26.10
C MET A 1 14.33 2.64 -25.02
N VAL A 2 14.57 3.36 -23.93
CA VAL A 2 15.43 2.90 -22.82
C VAL A 2 14.61 1.99 -21.89
N LYS A 3 15.22 0.92 -21.39
CA LYS A 3 14.59 -0.03 -20.46
C LYS A 3 15.46 -0.21 -19.22
N LEU A 4 14.85 -0.14 -18.04
CA LEU A 4 15.48 -0.53 -16.79
C LEU A 4 15.32 -2.04 -16.58
N ASN A 5 16.42 -2.75 -16.37
CA ASN A 5 16.44 -4.20 -16.12
C ASN A 5 17.02 -4.47 -14.72
N TRP A 6 16.49 -5.47 -14.02
CA TRP A 6 16.96 -5.95 -12.73
C TRP A 6 16.61 -7.45 -12.57
N ASN A 7 17.29 -8.17 -11.68
CA ASN A 7 17.02 -9.60 -11.48
C ASN A 7 15.63 -9.84 -10.85
N GLY A 8 14.89 -10.82 -11.36
CA GLY A 8 13.55 -11.17 -10.86
C GLY A 8 12.38 -10.35 -11.43
N LYS A 9 12.63 -9.36 -12.31
CA LYS A 9 11.58 -8.54 -12.93
C LYS A 9 10.52 -9.35 -13.68
N ASN A 10 10.96 -10.33 -14.47
CA ASN A 10 10.08 -11.13 -15.32
C ASN A 10 9.32 -12.21 -14.52
N GLU A 11 9.93 -12.74 -13.47
CA GLU A 11 9.30 -13.68 -12.54
C GLU A 11 8.17 -13.01 -11.78
N SER A 12 8.42 -11.82 -11.22
CA SER A 12 7.42 -10.96 -10.59
C SER A 12 6.19 -10.72 -11.47
N LYS A 13 6.42 -10.42 -12.77
CA LYS A 13 5.33 -10.25 -13.74
C LYS A 13 4.55 -11.54 -14.02
N LYS A 14 5.23 -12.69 -14.12
CA LYS A 14 4.58 -13.98 -14.34
C LYS A 14 3.79 -14.43 -13.11
N GLU A 15 4.34 -14.24 -11.91
CA GLU A 15 3.67 -14.54 -10.64
C GLU A 15 2.39 -13.71 -10.48
N PHE A 16 2.46 -12.41 -10.79
CA PHE A 16 1.30 -11.53 -10.83
C PHE A 16 0.19 -12.08 -11.72
N LEU A 17 0.51 -12.44 -12.97
CA LEU A 17 -0.47 -12.96 -13.93
C LEU A 17 -1.08 -14.32 -13.55
N LYS A 18 -0.41 -15.07 -12.67
CA LYS A 18 -0.80 -16.44 -12.30
C LYS A 18 -1.63 -16.49 -11.00
N ASN A 19 -1.44 -15.53 -10.10
CA ASN A 19 -1.89 -15.62 -8.71
C ASN A 19 -2.82 -14.46 -8.29
N HIS A 20 -3.90 -14.21 -9.05
CA HIS A 20 -5.02 -13.41 -8.53
C HIS A 20 -5.80 -14.23 -7.48
N ILE A 21 -5.16 -14.46 -6.34
CA ILE A 21 -5.76 -15.15 -5.20
C ILE A 21 -6.30 -14.06 -4.28
N SER A 22 -7.61 -14.08 -4.08
CA SER A 22 -8.27 -13.26 -3.06
C SER A 22 -8.05 -13.94 -1.72
N PHE A 23 -7.39 -13.24 -0.80
CA PHE A 23 -7.22 -13.67 0.58
C PHE A 23 -8.17 -12.89 1.50
N PRO A 24 -8.71 -13.53 2.55
CA PRO A 24 -9.44 -12.81 3.57
C PRO A 24 -8.49 -11.81 4.25
N PHE A 25 -8.96 -10.58 4.44
CA PHE A 25 -8.25 -9.54 5.19
C PHE A 25 -9.15 -9.00 6.30
N GLN A 26 -8.53 -8.46 7.34
CA GLN A 26 -9.24 -7.89 8.47
C GLN A 26 -9.45 -6.39 8.26
N ILE A 27 -10.72 -5.97 8.21
CA ILE A 27 -11.10 -4.57 8.31
C ILE A 27 -11.09 -4.21 9.79
N ILE A 28 -10.26 -3.24 10.19
CA ILE A 28 -10.19 -2.79 11.58
C ILE A 28 -11.30 -1.77 11.85
N GLU A 29 -11.52 -0.82 10.94
CA GLU A 29 -12.49 0.25 11.17
C GLU A 29 -13.24 0.62 9.90
N THR A 30 -14.53 0.92 10.06
CA THR A 30 -15.35 1.57 9.04
C THR A 30 -15.90 2.88 9.59
N HIS A 31 -15.60 3.98 8.92
CA HIS A 31 -16.08 5.31 9.31
C HIS A 31 -17.12 5.81 8.31
N GLN A 32 -18.35 6.03 8.76
CA GLN A 32 -19.41 6.62 7.94
C GLN A 32 -19.25 8.14 7.88
N THR A 33 -19.03 8.69 6.69
CA THR A 33 -19.05 10.15 6.52
C THR A 33 -20.45 10.62 6.14
N SER A 34 -21.29 10.88 7.14
CA SER A 34 -22.56 11.58 6.91
C SER A 34 -22.29 13.05 6.58
N ARG A 35 -22.04 13.37 5.31
CA ARG A 35 -22.12 14.77 4.85
C ARG A 35 -23.58 15.22 5.01
N LYS A 36 -23.89 16.00 6.04
CA LYS A 36 -25.15 16.76 6.14
C LYS A 36 -25.19 17.75 4.97
N LYS A 37 -25.80 17.36 3.86
CA LYS A 37 -26.18 18.29 2.79
C LYS A 37 -27.67 18.57 2.93
N SER A 38 -27.98 19.86 3.06
CA SER A 38 -29.32 20.44 3.20
C SER A 38 -30.37 19.80 2.28
N ASN A 39 -31.50 19.43 2.89
CA ASN A 39 -32.85 19.22 2.35
C ASN A 39 -32.97 18.96 0.84
N ASN A 40 -32.88 17.69 0.44
CA ASN A 40 -33.87 17.03 -0.41
C ASN A 40 -33.56 15.54 -0.48
N LEU A 41 -34.57 14.70 -0.25
CA LEU A 41 -34.50 13.24 -0.28
C LEU A 41 -33.81 12.75 -1.58
N LYS A 42 -32.57 12.30 -1.45
CA LYS A 42 -31.94 11.41 -2.42
C LYS A 42 -31.09 10.45 -1.63
N LEU A 43 -31.35 9.15 -1.82
CA LEU A 43 -30.70 8.03 -1.13
C LEU A 43 -29.24 8.36 -0.84
N MET A 44 -28.90 8.43 0.46
CA MET A 44 -27.54 8.62 0.88
C MET A 44 -26.74 7.41 0.39
N GLU A 45 -25.97 7.56 -0.68
CA GLU A 45 -24.91 6.61 -1.01
C GLU A 45 -23.98 6.56 0.21
N LYS A 46 -24.11 5.51 1.00
CA LYS A 46 -23.32 5.25 2.19
C LYS A 46 -21.86 5.06 1.76
N ARG A 47 -21.07 6.13 1.80
CA ARG A 47 -19.62 6.08 1.52
C ARG A 47 -18.91 5.86 2.85
N GLU A 48 -18.50 4.62 3.06
CA GLU A 48 -17.72 4.20 4.22
C GLU A 48 -16.23 4.34 3.91
N ASN A 49 -15.49 5.00 4.80
CA ASN A 49 -14.03 4.95 4.77
C ASN A 49 -13.60 3.62 5.41
N LEU A 50 -12.59 2.97 4.83
CA LEU A 50 -12.08 1.68 5.30
C LEU A 50 -10.67 1.84 5.86
N LEU A 51 -10.42 1.30 7.05
CA LEU A 51 -9.09 1.04 7.58
C LEU A 51 -8.86 -0.47 7.61
N ILE A 52 -7.85 -0.93 6.88
CA ILE A 52 -7.55 -2.35 6.69
C ILE A 52 -6.13 -2.63 7.18
N TRP A 53 -5.95 -3.74 7.89
CA TRP A 53 -4.64 -4.16 8.39
C TRP A 53 -4.20 -5.50 7.81
N GLY A 54 -2.91 -5.58 7.51
CA GLY A 54 -2.27 -6.72 6.87
C GLY A 54 -1.25 -6.30 5.82
N ASP A 55 -0.72 -7.29 5.09
CA ASP A 55 0.20 -7.03 3.97
C ASP A 55 -0.56 -6.36 2.81
N ASN A 56 -0.08 -5.17 2.42
CA ASN A 56 -0.71 -4.36 1.39
C ASN A 56 -0.78 -5.04 0.01
N LYS A 57 0.15 -5.91 -0.39
CA LYS A 57 0.11 -6.65 -1.66
C LYS A 57 -1.08 -7.59 -1.65
N LEU A 58 -1.27 -8.33 -0.56
CA LEU A 58 -2.40 -9.27 -0.42
C LEU A 58 -3.73 -8.53 -0.35
N ILE A 59 -3.82 -7.46 0.44
CA ILE A 59 -5.03 -6.63 0.55
C ILE A 59 -5.40 -6.04 -0.80
N MET A 60 -4.47 -5.40 -1.50
CA MET A 60 -4.74 -4.81 -2.82
C MET A 60 -5.17 -5.88 -3.84
N SER A 61 -4.58 -7.07 -3.79
CA SER A 61 -5.01 -8.21 -4.64
C SER A 61 -6.48 -8.57 -4.39
N SER A 62 -6.89 -8.67 -3.13
CA SER A 62 -8.29 -8.95 -2.79
C SER A 62 -9.23 -7.80 -3.17
N LEU A 63 -8.79 -6.54 -3.01
CA LEU A 63 -9.59 -5.37 -3.37
C LEU A 63 -9.86 -5.27 -4.87
N LEU A 64 -9.09 -5.94 -5.73
CA LEU A 64 -9.34 -5.94 -7.18
C LEU A 64 -10.74 -6.47 -7.52
N ALA A 65 -11.27 -7.43 -6.76
CA ALA A 65 -12.60 -8.00 -7.01
C ALA A 65 -13.69 -6.92 -7.03
N ASP A 66 -13.61 -5.95 -6.12
CA ASP A 66 -14.64 -4.93 -5.94
C ASP A 66 -14.23 -3.55 -6.46
N TYR A 67 -12.94 -3.25 -6.54
CA TYR A 67 -12.42 -1.89 -6.76
C TYR A 67 -11.52 -1.74 -8.00
N ALA A 68 -11.31 -2.79 -8.81
CA ALA A 68 -10.56 -2.67 -10.07
C ALA A 68 -11.12 -1.54 -10.96
N GLY A 69 -10.25 -0.64 -11.41
CA GLY A 69 -10.62 0.50 -12.24
C GLY A 69 -11.48 1.56 -11.55
N LYS A 70 -11.66 1.54 -10.23
CA LYS A 70 -12.56 2.46 -9.50
C LYS A 70 -11.83 3.51 -8.66
N ILE A 71 -10.55 3.33 -8.35
CA ILE A 71 -9.80 4.24 -7.49
C ILE A 71 -9.32 5.46 -8.29
N ARG A 72 -9.72 6.66 -7.86
CA ARG A 72 -9.37 7.92 -8.57
C ARG A 72 -8.00 8.47 -8.18
N LEU A 73 -7.56 8.20 -6.95
CA LEU A 73 -6.33 8.74 -6.40
C LEU A 73 -5.69 7.69 -5.50
N ILE A 74 -4.40 7.44 -5.72
CA ILE A 74 -3.55 6.66 -4.82
C ILE A 74 -2.41 7.57 -4.36
N TYR A 75 -2.18 7.65 -3.06
CA TYR A 75 -1.01 8.27 -2.46
C TYR A 75 -0.26 7.21 -1.65
N ILE A 76 1.05 7.11 -1.86
CA ILE A 76 1.91 6.23 -1.06
C ILE A 76 3.21 6.92 -0.68
N ASP A 77 3.73 6.53 0.47
CA ASP A 77 5.03 6.91 1.00
C ASP A 77 5.79 5.62 1.36
N PRO A 78 6.33 4.90 0.36
CA PRO A 78 7.03 3.64 0.59
C PRO A 78 8.40 3.87 1.26
N PRO A 79 9.02 2.82 1.85
CA PRO A 79 10.39 2.91 2.34
C PRO A 79 11.36 3.37 1.22
N PHE A 80 12.33 4.22 1.56
CA PHE A 80 13.23 4.86 0.57
C PHE A 80 14.50 4.06 0.27
N ALA A 81 14.67 2.87 0.86
CA ALA A 81 15.91 2.09 0.78
C ALA A 81 17.13 2.87 1.31
N THR A 82 16.95 3.47 2.49
CA THR A 82 17.98 4.25 3.21
C THR A 82 19.06 3.40 3.87
N GLY A 83 18.84 2.08 4.03
CA GLY A 83 19.73 1.18 4.76
C GLY A 83 19.59 1.25 6.29
N GLY A 84 18.56 1.92 6.80
CA GLY A 84 18.23 2.02 8.23
C GLY A 84 17.14 1.04 8.68
N ASP A 85 17.06 0.80 10.00
CA ASP A 85 15.87 0.21 10.63
C ASP A 85 15.09 1.35 11.28
N PHE A 86 13.77 1.41 11.07
CA PHE A 86 12.92 2.43 11.66
C PHE A 86 12.11 1.79 12.78
N ASN A 87 12.29 2.29 14.01
CA ASN A 87 11.60 1.81 15.20
C ASN A 87 10.65 2.89 15.73
N PHE A 88 9.55 2.48 16.35
CA PHE A 88 8.73 3.36 17.17
C PHE A 88 8.89 2.98 18.64
N LYS A 89 8.77 3.98 19.52
CA LYS A 89 8.89 3.77 20.97
C LYS A 89 7.52 3.49 21.54
N ILE A 90 7.40 2.35 22.22
CA ILE A 90 6.24 2.01 23.04
C ILE A 90 6.58 2.30 24.48
N LEU A 91 5.81 3.18 25.12
CA LEU A 91 5.93 3.43 26.55
C LEU A 91 5.31 2.28 27.33
N ILE A 92 6.05 1.74 28.29
CA ILE A 92 5.60 0.65 29.16
C ILE A 92 5.62 1.12 30.62
N GLY A 93 4.44 1.11 31.23
CA GLY A 93 4.23 1.52 32.61
C GLY A 93 4.26 3.04 32.80
N GLU A 94 4.12 3.46 34.05
CA GLU A 94 4.05 4.88 34.45
C GLU A 94 5.44 5.53 34.61
N ASN A 95 6.52 4.74 34.53
CA ASN A 95 7.88 5.18 34.86
C ASN A 95 8.72 5.64 33.64
N ASN A 96 8.08 6.10 32.56
CA ASN A 96 8.75 6.53 31.31
C ASN A 96 9.67 5.49 30.65
N ASN A 97 9.54 4.21 30.98
CA ASN A 97 10.30 3.16 30.29
C ASN A 97 9.75 2.98 28.87
N SER A 98 10.63 2.85 27.88
CA SER A 98 10.22 2.61 26.48
C SER A 98 10.89 1.37 25.92
N ILE A 99 10.13 0.57 25.16
CA ILE A 99 10.67 -0.48 24.29
C ILE A 99 10.65 0.05 22.84
N ASP A 100 11.74 -0.18 22.12
CA ASP A 100 11.80 0.06 20.68
C ASP A 100 11.17 -1.13 19.95
N GLU A 101 10.07 -0.91 19.24
CA GLU A 101 9.46 -1.89 18.34
C GLU A 101 9.77 -1.52 16.89
N LEU A 102 10.18 -2.51 16.09
CA LEU A 102 10.51 -2.31 14.68
C LEU A 102 9.25 -1.94 13.89
N ALA A 103 9.19 -0.71 13.38
CA ALA A 103 8.10 -0.24 12.55
C ALA A 103 8.20 -0.86 11.15
N TYR A 104 9.36 -0.72 10.51
CA TYR A 104 9.67 -1.35 9.24
C TYR A 104 11.18 -1.45 9.02
N ASN A 105 11.56 -2.47 8.25
CA ASN A 105 12.94 -2.68 7.84
C ASN A 105 13.19 -2.01 6.49
N ASP A 106 14.07 -1.00 6.46
CA ASP A 106 14.51 -0.34 5.23
C ASP A 106 15.93 -0.77 4.81
N LYS A 107 16.40 -1.90 5.37
CA LYS A 107 17.61 -2.62 4.95
C LYS A 107 17.22 -3.72 3.98
N TRP A 108 17.46 -3.43 2.72
CA TRP A 108 17.25 -4.36 1.62
C TRP A 108 18.44 -5.31 1.50
N LYS A 109 18.56 -6.27 2.43
CA LYS A 109 19.70 -7.22 2.53
C LYS A 109 20.01 -7.99 1.24
N LYS A 110 19.03 -8.12 0.34
CA LYS A 110 19.14 -8.77 -0.99
C LYS A 110 19.46 -7.77 -2.12
N GLY A 111 19.79 -6.53 -1.78
CA GLY A 111 20.15 -5.46 -2.70
C GLY A 111 18.96 -4.76 -3.38
N LEU A 112 19.29 -3.81 -4.25
CA LEU A 112 18.36 -2.96 -4.98
C LEU A 112 17.34 -3.75 -5.81
N ASP A 113 17.74 -4.87 -6.42
CA ASP A 113 16.86 -5.70 -7.23
C ASP A 113 15.64 -6.21 -6.42
N TYR A 114 15.83 -6.52 -5.14
CA TYR A 114 14.75 -6.96 -4.28
C TYR A 114 13.82 -5.78 -3.91
N TYR A 115 14.36 -4.59 -3.65
CA TYR A 115 13.56 -3.37 -3.46
C TYR A 115 12.72 -3.05 -4.70
N LEU A 116 13.34 -3.10 -5.88
CA LEU A 116 12.65 -2.88 -7.15
C LEU A 116 11.53 -3.90 -7.36
N ASN A 117 11.76 -5.18 -7.07
CA ASN A 117 10.70 -6.19 -7.12
C ASN A 117 9.58 -5.91 -6.10
N PHE A 118 9.91 -5.50 -4.88
CA PHE A 118 8.94 -5.16 -3.84
C PHE A 118 7.99 -4.03 -4.25
N ILE A 119 8.54 -2.92 -4.78
CA ILE A 119 7.76 -1.78 -5.26
C ILE A 119 7.03 -2.14 -6.56
N TYR A 120 7.70 -2.77 -7.51
CA TYR A 120 7.13 -3.12 -8.82
C TYR A 120 5.85 -3.96 -8.68
N ASN A 121 5.86 -4.99 -7.84
CA ASN A 121 4.70 -5.84 -7.62
C ASN A 121 3.48 -5.09 -7.07
N ARG A 122 3.72 -4.07 -6.23
CA ARG A 122 2.66 -3.22 -5.67
C ARG A 122 2.13 -2.22 -6.68
N LEU A 123 3.02 -1.61 -7.47
CA LEU A 123 2.64 -0.65 -8.51
C LEU A 123 1.77 -1.29 -9.60
N ILE A 124 1.99 -2.57 -9.94
CA ILE A 124 1.09 -3.26 -10.87
C ILE A 124 -0.32 -3.37 -10.27
N LEU A 125 -0.46 -3.79 -9.01
CA LEU A 125 -1.77 -3.88 -8.34
C LEU A 125 -2.45 -2.51 -8.25
N MET A 126 -1.71 -1.47 -7.86
CA MET A 126 -2.23 -0.10 -7.81
C MET A 126 -2.71 0.36 -9.18
N LYS A 127 -2.00 0.01 -10.26
CA LYS A 127 -2.41 0.31 -11.63
C LYS A 127 -3.74 -0.35 -11.99
N GLU A 128 -3.94 -1.62 -11.63
CA GLU A 128 -5.20 -2.33 -11.90
C GLU A 128 -6.38 -1.77 -11.05
N LEU A 129 -6.09 -1.26 -9.85
CA LEU A 129 -7.09 -0.57 -9.00
C LEU A 129 -7.45 0.83 -9.53
N LEU A 130 -6.52 1.52 -10.19
CA LEU A 130 -6.72 2.88 -10.69
C LEU A 130 -7.76 2.94 -11.81
N ALA A 131 -8.65 3.93 -11.71
CA ALA A 131 -9.53 4.32 -12.79
C ALA A 131 -8.72 4.78 -14.01
N LYS A 132 -9.33 4.71 -15.19
CA LYS A 132 -8.71 5.12 -16.47
C LYS A 132 -8.12 6.55 -16.44
N ASN A 133 -8.75 7.45 -15.67
CA ASN A 133 -8.31 8.83 -15.44
C ASN A 133 -7.83 9.08 -14.00
N GLY A 134 -7.46 8.01 -13.29
CA GLY A 134 -6.91 8.10 -11.94
C GLY A 134 -5.47 8.59 -11.94
N SER A 135 -5.00 9.01 -10.78
CA SER A 135 -3.62 9.48 -10.57
C SER A 135 -2.99 8.77 -9.38
N ILE A 136 -1.67 8.58 -9.46
CA ILE A 136 -0.85 8.07 -8.38
C ILE A 136 0.25 9.07 -8.04
N TYR A 137 0.42 9.33 -6.75
CA TYR A 137 1.49 10.15 -6.19
C TYR A 137 2.32 9.25 -5.29
N ILE A 138 3.63 9.24 -5.54
CA ILE A 138 4.59 8.44 -4.79
C ILE A 138 5.59 9.41 -4.21
N HIS A 139 5.66 9.46 -2.88
CA HIS A 139 6.70 10.22 -2.20
C HIS A 139 7.98 9.38 -2.19
N ILE A 140 9.08 9.94 -2.67
CA ILE A 140 10.40 9.28 -2.72
C ILE A 140 11.51 10.28 -2.37
N ASP A 141 12.57 9.77 -1.76
CA ASP A 141 13.82 10.52 -1.57
C ASP A 141 14.78 10.30 -2.76
N TRP A 142 15.75 11.20 -2.94
CA TRP A 142 16.80 11.09 -3.96
C TRP A 142 17.93 10.13 -3.56
N HIS A 143 18.00 9.75 -2.27
CA HIS A 143 18.99 8.80 -1.77
C HIS A 143 18.43 7.38 -1.76
N ILE A 144 18.99 6.52 -2.61
CA ILE A 144 18.92 5.06 -2.46
C ILE A 144 20.33 4.60 -2.11
N LYS A 145 20.50 3.91 -0.98
CA LYS A 145 21.81 3.43 -0.49
C LYS A 145 22.03 1.94 -0.71
#